data_AF-A0A8H6G5R7-F1
#
_entry.id   AF-A0A8H6G5R7-F1
#
_cell.length_a   1.000
_cell.length_b   1.000
_cell.length_c   1.000
_cell.angle_alpha   90.00
_cell.angle_beta   90.00
_cell.angle_gamma   90.00
#
_symmetry.space_group_name_H-M   'P 1'
#
loop_
_entity.id
_entity.type
_entity.pdbx_description
1 polymer ?
#
loop_
_entity_poly.entity_id
_entity_poly.type
_entity_poly.pdbx_seq_one_letter_code
_entity_poly.pdbx_strand_id
1 'polypeptide(L)'
;MKTRKTAVYDESNNITLSSTPPTPARTTWTLLIYLTGPTTGCVGGETVFYPELGPAKKFSGKGIDTDPIVVDLEVGMALLHKHGQDCLLHEGKTVRKGEKWVIRSDLCVKR
;
A
#
# COMPACT_ATOMS: atom_id res chain seq x y z
N MET A 1 -19.61 -9.83 15.60
CA MET A 1 -19.35 -8.52 14.97
C MET A 1 -18.45 -8.77 13.76
N LYS A 2 -18.97 -8.70 12.53
CA LYS A 2 -18.18 -8.96 11.31
C LYS A 2 -17.39 -7.70 10.96
N THR A 3 -16.08 -7.71 11.19
CA THR A 3 -15.16 -6.66 10.71
C THR A 3 -15.25 -6.63 9.18
N ARG A 4 -15.64 -5.50 8.60
CA ARG A 4 -15.55 -5.29 7.15
C ARG A 4 -14.08 -5.37 6.77
N LYS A 5 -13.69 -6.37 5.96
CA LYS A 5 -12.43 -6.35 5.22
C LYS A 5 -12.48 -5.15 4.28
N THR A 6 -11.52 -4.25 4.39
CA THR A 6 -11.39 -3.06 3.52
C THR A 6 -10.07 -3.16 2.78
N ALA A 7 -9.92 -4.20 1.98
CA ALA A 7 -8.88 -4.22 0.98
C ALA A 7 -9.27 -3.27 -0.15
N VAL A 8 -8.32 -2.45 -0.57
CA VAL A 8 -8.53 -1.35 -1.51
C VAL A 8 -7.43 -1.32 -2.56
N TYR A 9 -7.76 -0.73 -3.70
CA TYR A 9 -6.78 -0.21 -4.64
C TYR A 9 -6.54 1.27 -4.32
N ASP A 10 -5.30 1.71 -4.43
CA ASP A 10 -4.94 3.13 -4.31
C ASP A 10 -4.90 3.74 -5.72
N GLU A 11 -5.62 4.83 -5.93
CA GLU A 11 -5.82 5.44 -7.24
C GLU A 11 -4.77 6.53 -7.52
N SER A 12 -4.46 6.76 -8.80
CA SER A 12 -3.56 7.86 -9.18
C SER A 12 -4.26 9.20 -9.17
N ASN A 13 -3.60 10.23 -8.65
CA ASN A 13 -4.06 11.61 -8.67
C ASN A 13 -3.28 12.43 -9.70
N ASN A 14 -3.99 13.28 -10.44
CA ASN A 14 -3.38 14.28 -11.30
C ASN A 14 -3.20 15.57 -10.52
N ILE A 15 -1.99 16.11 -10.52
CA ILE A 15 -1.64 17.31 -9.77
C ILE A 15 -0.84 18.28 -10.63
N THR A 16 -0.75 19.53 -10.21
CA THR A 16 0.14 20.53 -10.80
C THR A 16 1.15 20.95 -9.73
N LEU A 17 2.43 20.67 -10.00
CA LEU A 17 3.52 21.08 -9.11
C LEU A 17 3.79 22.58 -9.27
N SER A 18 4.02 23.26 -8.15
CA SER A 18 4.32 24.69 -8.06
C SER A 18 5.76 25.02 -8.49
N SER A 19 6.15 24.58 -9.69
CA SER A 19 7.40 24.95 -10.35
C SER A 19 7.21 26.14 -11.29
N THR A 20 8.30 26.67 -11.85
CA THR A 20 8.26 27.74 -12.87
C THR A 20 8.92 27.24 -14.15
N PRO A 21 8.16 26.94 -15.23
CA PRO A 21 6.70 26.98 -15.33
C PRO A 21 6.00 25.86 -14.51
N PRO A 22 4.71 26.02 -14.14
CA PRO A 22 3.96 24.99 -13.43
C PRO A 22 4.01 23.66 -14.18
N THR A 23 4.29 22.57 -13.45
CA THR A 23 4.54 21.26 -14.07
C THR A 23 3.39 20.30 -13.75
N PRO A 24 2.59 19.90 -14.77
CA PRO A 24 1.63 18.82 -14.62
C PRO A 24 2.34 17.51 -14.22
N ALA A 25 1.79 16.82 -13.23
CA ALA A 25 2.33 15.57 -12.72
C ALA A 25 1.21 14.59 -12.34
N ARG A 26 1.60 13.34 -12.11
CA ARG A 26 0.72 12.27 -11.65
C ARG A 26 1.41 11.49 -10.53
N THR A 27 0.67 11.14 -9.49
CA THR A 27 1.17 10.24 -8.45
C THR A 27 1.28 8.82 -9.01
N THR A 28 2.39 8.14 -8.73
CA THR A 28 2.70 6.82 -9.33
C THR A 28 3.09 5.77 -8.29
N TRP A 29 3.56 6.18 -7.12
CA TRP A 29 3.89 5.31 -6.00
C TRP A 29 3.39 5.92 -4.70
N THR A 30 2.98 5.05 -3.78
CA THR A 30 2.66 5.39 -2.40
C THR A 30 3.85 5.02 -1.53
N LEU A 31 4.34 5.98 -0.75
CA LEU A 31 5.37 5.81 0.26
C LEU A 31 4.71 5.85 1.64
N LEU A 32 4.88 4.78 2.41
CA LEU A 32 4.50 4.70 3.82
C LEU A 32 5.75 4.67 4.69
N ILE A 33 5.79 5.50 5.72
CA ILE A 33 6.82 5.45 6.77
C ILE A 33 6.13 5.07 8.07
N TYR A 34 6.53 3.95 8.67
CA TYR A 34 5.94 3.46 9.91
C TYR A 34 6.54 4.20 11.10
N LEU A 35 5.68 4.86 11.90
CA LEU A 35 6.09 5.57 13.12
C LEU A 35 5.88 4.73 14.38
N THR A 36 5.05 3.69 14.30
CA THR A 36 4.79 2.76 15.40
C THR A 36 4.93 1.31 14.97
N GLY A 37 5.17 0.43 15.95
CA GLY A 37 5.27 -1.02 15.78
C GLY A 37 5.25 -1.75 17.13
N PRO A 38 5.58 -3.05 17.17
CA PRO A 38 5.58 -3.82 18.42
C PRO A 38 6.47 -3.20 19.50
N THR A 39 7.58 -2.57 19.11
CA THR A 39 8.51 -1.86 20.03
C THR A 39 7.88 -0.65 20.70
N THR A 40 6.83 -0.06 20.13
CA THR A 40 6.06 1.04 20.70
C THR A 40 4.73 0.58 21.30
N GLY A 41 4.51 -0.72 21.44
CA GLY A 41 3.28 -1.30 22.00
C GLY A 41 2.12 -1.46 21.01
N CYS A 42 2.34 -1.22 19.71
CA CYS A 42 1.33 -1.46 18.67
C CYS A 42 1.35 -2.93 18.22
N VAL A 43 0.19 -3.62 18.30
CA VAL A 43 0.05 -5.04 17.90
C VAL A 43 -1.02 -5.18 16.83
N GLY A 44 -0.73 -5.95 15.78
CA GLY A 44 -1.54 -5.99 14.57
C GLY A 44 -1.23 -4.79 13.66
N GLY A 45 -2.16 -4.42 12.80
CA GLY A 45 -1.98 -3.26 11.93
C GLY A 45 -1.17 -3.52 10.66
N GLU A 46 -0.71 -4.75 10.41
CA GLU A 46 0.19 -5.10 9.30
C GLU A 46 -0.39 -4.64 7.95
N THR A 47 0.46 -4.16 7.04
CA THR A 47 0.03 -3.86 5.67
C THR A 47 0.13 -5.14 4.85
N VAL A 48 -0.96 -5.56 4.23
CA VAL A 48 -1.03 -6.83 3.49
C VAL A 48 -1.30 -6.53 2.03
N PHE A 49 -0.54 -7.14 1.13
CA PHE A 49 -0.79 -7.12 -0.30
C PHE A 49 -1.24 -8.50 -0.77
N TYR A 50 -2.20 -8.51 -1.70
CA TYR A 50 -2.75 -9.69 -2.34
C TYR A 50 -2.35 -9.65 -3.83
N PRO A 51 -1.25 -10.29 -4.22
CA PRO A 51 -0.86 -10.34 -5.63
C PRO A 51 -1.93 -11.05 -6.44
N GLU A 52 -2.44 -10.43 -7.51
CA GLU A 52 -3.23 -11.17 -8.49
C GLU A 52 -2.29 -11.86 -9.49
N LEU A 53 -2.63 -13.09 -9.90
CA LEU A 53 -1.99 -13.71 -11.05
C LEU A 53 -2.37 -12.94 -12.32
N GLY A 54 -1.40 -12.24 -12.90
CA GLY A 54 -1.55 -11.64 -14.23
C GLY A 54 -2.01 -12.67 -15.28
N PRO A 55 -2.53 -12.21 -16.44
CA PRO A 55 -3.20 -13.04 -17.43
C PRO A 55 -2.36 -14.24 -17.93
N ALA A 56 -1.03 -14.13 -17.90
CA ALA A 56 -0.11 -15.20 -18.31
C ALA A 56 -0.13 -16.46 -17.43
N LYS A 57 -0.58 -16.38 -16.17
CA LYS A 57 -0.59 -17.53 -15.24
C LYS A 57 -1.97 -18.18 -15.04
N LYS A 58 -3.02 -17.66 -15.72
CA LYS A 58 -4.36 -18.28 -15.72
C LYS A 58 -4.44 -19.57 -16.56
N PHE A 59 -3.42 -19.90 -17.35
CA PHE A 59 -3.41 -21.05 -18.26
C PHE A 59 -3.01 -22.39 -17.63
N SER A 60 -2.48 -22.41 -16.41
CA SER A 60 -2.30 -23.66 -15.66
C SER A 60 -3.53 -23.86 -14.77
N GLY A 61 -4.43 -24.78 -15.14
CA GLY A 61 -5.68 -25.11 -14.42
C GLY A 61 -5.55 -25.64 -12.98
N LYS A 62 -4.45 -25.31 -12.27
CA LYS A 62 -4.32 -25.40 -10.83
C LYS A 62 -4.43 -23.98 -10.29
N GLY A 63 -5.47 -23.70 -9.50
CA GLY A 63 -5.57 -22.47 -8.73
C GLY A 63 -4.36 -22.35 -7.82
N ILE A 64 -3.39 -21.53 -8.21
CA ILE A 64 -2.28 -21.16 -7.34
C ILE A 64 -2.79 -19.97 -6.54
N ASP A 65 -3.23 -20.26 -5.33
CA ASP A 65 -3.44 -19.24 -4.29
C ASP A 65 -2.05 -18.62 -4.04
N THR A 66 -1.84 -17.38 -4.44
CA THR A 66 -0.57 -16.71 -4.15
C THR A 66 -0.63 -16.20 -2.72
N ASP A 67 0.29 -16.66 -1.88
CA ASP A 67 0.34 -16.26 -0.48
C ASP A 67 0.39 -14.72 -0.35
N PRO A 68 -0.42 -14.12 0.54
CA PRO A 68 -0.38 -12.69 0.77
C PRO A 68 0.99 -12.23 1.25
N ILE A 69 1.44 -11.07 0.76
CA ILE A 69 2.66 -10.43 1.24
C ILE A 69 2.28 -9.60 2.46
N VAL A 70 2.78 -10.00 3.63
CA VAL A 70 2.54 -9.31 4.90
C VAL A 70 3.76 -8.45 5.24
N VAL A 71 3.54 -7.16 5.43
CA VAL A 71 4.55 -6.20 5.87
C VAL A 71 4.26 -5.83 7.33
N ASP A 72 5.16 -6.23 8.21
CA ASP A 72 5.11 -5.93 9.63
C ASP A 72 5.38 -4.44 9.92
N LEU A 73 5.06 -4.01 11.14
CA LEU A 73 5.27 -2.62 11.56
C LEU A 73 6.63 -2.51 12.25
N GLU A 74 7.63 -2.02 11.52
CA GLU A 74 8.93 -1.68 12.08
C GLU A 74 9.11 -0.16 12.09
N VAL A 75 9.40 0.42 13.26
CA VAL A 75 9.56 1.87 13.41
C VAL A 75 10.72 2.36 12.55
N GLY A 76 10.46 3.35 11.70
CA GLY A 76 11.43 3.90 10.76
C GLY A 76 11.49 3.16 9.42
N MET A 77 10.81 2.01 9.27
CA MET A 77 10.74 1.33 7.99
C MET A 77 9.92 2.13 6.98
N ALA A 78 10.44 2.21 5.76
CA ALA A 78 9.77 2.78 4.60
C ALA A 78 9.29 1.68 3.65
N LEU A 79 7.99 1.68 3.36
CA LEU A 79 7.35 0.80 2.39
C LEU A 79 6.94 1.61 1.16
N LEU A 80 7.45 1.24 0.00
CA LEU A 80 7.11 1.85 -1.27
C LEU A 80 6.35 0.84 -2.14
N HIS A 81 5.14 1.19 -2.59
CA HIS A 81 4.37 0.35 -3.51
C HIS A 81 3.79 1.19 -4.65
N LYS A 82 3.60 0.57 -5.81
CA LYS A 82 2.90 1.22 -6.93
C LYS A 82 1.43 1.43 -6.59
N HIS A 83 0.84 2.47 -7.16
CA HIS A 83 -0.60 2.67 -7.15
C HIS A 83 -1.11 3.10 -8.54
N GLY A 84 -2.41 3.26 -8.71
CA GLY A 84 -3.07 3.36 -10.02
C GLY A 84 -3.13 2.00 -10.72
N GLN A 85 -2.76 1.94 -12.00
CA GLN A 85 -2.93 0.74 -12.84
C GLN A 85 -2.14 -0.49 -12.36
N ASP A 86 -1.01 -0.26 -11.69
CA ASP A 86 -0.14 -1.32 -11.16
C ASP A 86 -0.36 -1.54 -9.65
N CYS A 87 -1.45 -1.00 -9.08
CA CYS A 87 -1.72 -1.16 -7.65
C CYS A 87 -2.02 -2.62 -7.32
N LEU A 88 -1.32 -3.18 -6.34
CA LEU A 88 -1.74 -4.44 -5.73
C LEU A 88 -2.92 -4.18 -4.79
N LEU A 89 -3.88 -5.11 -4.74
CA LEU A 89 -4.96 -5.07 -3.76
C LEU A 89 -4.33 -5.16 -2.36
N HIS A 90 -4.63 -4.22 -1.47
CA HIS A 90 -3.99 -4.19 -0.16
C HIS A 90 -4.91 -3.70 0.95
N GLU A 91 -4.61 -4.09 2.18
CA GLU A 91 -5.32 -3.61 3.37
C GLU A 91 -4.37 -3.34 4.53
N GLY A 92 -4.79 -2.49 5.47
CA GLY A 92 -4.23 -2.47 6.81
C GLY A 92 -5.02 -3.43 7.70
N LYS A 93 -4.37 -4.45 8.25
CA LYS A 93 -5.00 -5.34 9.25
C LYS A 93 -5.46 -4.55 10.46
N THR A 94 -6.40 -5.12 11.21
CA THR A 94 -6.91 -4.51 12.45
C THR A 94 -5.78 -4.35 13.47
N VAL A 95 -5.65 -3.14 14.03
CA VAL A 95 -4.83 -2.90 15.23
C VAL A 95 -5.55 -3.50 16.43
N ARG A 96 -4.92 -4.48 17.08
CA ARG A 96 -5.48 -5.20 18.24
C ARG A 96 -5.10 -4.56 19.57
N LYS A 97 -4.00 -3.81 19.62
CA LYS A 97 -3.51 -3.08 20.81
C LYS A 97 -2.68 -1.88 20.36
N GLY A 98 -2.79 -0.77 21.10
CA GLY A 98 -2.06 0.46 20.80
C GLY A 98 -2.63 1.21 19.59
N GLU A 99 -1.80 2.04 18.97
CA GLU A 99 -2.17 2.86 17.81
C GLU A 99 -1.16 2.70 16.68
N LYS A 100 -1.66 2.56 15.45
CA LYS A 100 -0.85 2.57 14.23
C LYS A 100 -0.74 3.99 13.70
N TRP A 101 0.47 4.51 13.63
CA TRP A 101 0.79 5.80 13.02
C TRP A 101 1.71 5.59 11.82
N VAL A 102 1.33 6.16 10.69
CA VAL A 102 2.10 6.14 9.45
C VAL A 102 2.12 7.54 8.83
N ILE A 103 3.24 7.92 8.20
CA ILE A 103 3.26 9.04 7.27
C ILE A 103 3.06 8.46 5.88
N ARG A 104 2.11 9.01 5.12
CA ARG A 104 1.91 8.70 3.71
C ARG A 104 2.41 9.86 2.85
N SER A 105 3.16 9.54 1.81
CA SER A 105 3.55 10.45 0.75
C SER A 105 3.38 9.75 -0.60
N ASP A 106 3.45 10.50 -1.70
CA ASP A 106 3.34 9.96 -3.05
C ASP A 106 4.50 10.43 -3.93
N LEU A 107 5.02 9.53 -4.78
CA LEU A 107 5.98 9.90 -5.82
C LEU A 107 5.23 10.48 -7.03
N CYS A 108 5.46 11.77 -7.28
CA CYS A 108 4.86 12.50 -8.38
C CYS A 108 5.79 12.53 -9.58
N VAL A 109 5.34 11.99 -10.71
CA VAL A 109 6.10 11.97 -11.96
C VAL A 109 5.45 12.94 -12.94
N LYS A 110 6.29 13.73 -13.64
CA LYS A 110 5.84 14.67 -14.67
C LYS A 110 4.99 13.94 -15.72
N ARG A 111 3.88 14.57 -16.10
CA ARG A 111 3.00 14.12 -17.19
C ARG A 111 3.42 14.68 -18.55
#